data_AF-A0A836P1G4-F1
#
_entry.id   AF-A0A836P1G4-F1
#
_cell.length_a   1.000
_cell.length_b   1.000
_cell.length_c   1.000
_cell.angle_alpha   90.00
_cell.angle_beta   90.00
_cell.angle_gamma   90.00
#
_symmetry.space_group_name_H-M   'P 1'
#
loop_
_entity.id
_entity.type
_entity.pdbx_description
1 polymer ?
#
loop_
_entity_poly.entity_id
_entity_poly.type
_entity_poly.pdbx_seq_one_letter_code
_entity_poly.pdbx_strand_id
1 'polypeptide(L)'
;NDKIENLDVFKMKNPFWDIGYKNGIEHADKMVLFITPEWMASKFCIQEFEWLRETNNKNIKAAFFVYKDVDVDDPIMDDIHKYAESNGSLVMKAISPPEDGLHEISIRDSLPLSFKRLMRRSEYNSLKDFLSED
;
A
#
# COMPACT_ATOMS: atom_id res chain seq x y z
N ASN A 1 15.60 -18.30 -2.20
CA ASN A 1 16.13 -16.94 -1.93
C ASN A 1 16.22 -16.07 -3.18
N ASP A 2 16.56 -16.58 -4.37
CA ASP A 2 16.77 -15.73 -5.57
C ASP A 2 15.50 -15.10 -6.19
N LYS A 3 14.30 -15.60 -5.88
CA LYS A 3 13.06 -15.04 -6.46
C LYS A 3 12.61 -13.72 -5.82
N ILE A 4 12.96 -13.50 -4.55
CA ILE A 4 12.54 -12.31 -3.81
C ILE A 4 13.38 -11.09 -4.25
N GLU A 5 14.70 -11.27 -4.39
CA GLU A 5 15.58 -10.21 -4.89
C GLU A 5 15.19 -9.75 -6.30
N ASN A 6 14.77 -10.67 -7.17
CA ASN A 6 14.41 -10.31 -8.55
C ASN A 6 13.09 -9.53 -8.66
N LEU A 7 12.17 -9.62 -7.70
CA LEU A 7 10.90 -8.87 -7.73
C LEU A 7 11.13 -7.38 -7.43
N ASP A 8 12.05 -7.06 -6.53
CA ASP A 8 12.46 -5.69 -6.21
C ASP A 8 13.23 -5.04 -7.38
N VAL A 9 14.01 -5.82 -8.12
CA VAL A 9 14.89 -5.34 -9.20
C VAL A 9 14.13 -4.83 -10.44
N PHE A 10 12.93 -5.35 -10.73
CA PHE A 10 12.17 -4.90 -11.91
C PHE A 10 11.51 -3.52 -11.75
N LYS A 11 11.25 -3.05 -10.51
CA LYS A 11 10.66 -1.72 -10.26
C LYS A 11 11.70 -0.62 -9.99
N MET A 12 12.96 -0.95 -9.74
CA MET A 12 14.02 -0.01 -9.34
C MET A 12 15.15 0.20 -10.35
N LYS A 13 14.81 0.35 -11.64
CA LYS A 13 15.77 0.93 -12.62
C LYS A 13 15.92 2.45 -12.50
N ASN A 14 15.12 3.11 -11.66
CA ASN A 14 15.20 4.55 -11.42
C ASN A 14 16.12 4.85 -10.22
N PRO A 15 17.32 5.44 -10.42
CA PRO A 15 18.23 5.77 -9.33
C PRO A 15 17.70 6.87 -8.40
N PHE A 16 16.58 7.52 -8.75
CA PHE A 16 15.93 8.59 -7.96
C PHE A 16 14.58 8.16 -7.37
N TRP A 17 14.35 6.86 -7.22
CA TRP A 17 13.10 6.33 -6.68
C TRP A 17 12.80 6.93 -5.29
N ASP A 18 13.82 7.07 -4.45
CA ASP A 18 13.69 7.64 -3.10
C ASP A 18 13.20 9.09 -3.11
N ILE A 19 13.74 9.92 -4.00
CA ILE A 19 13.32 11.31 -4.15
C ILE A 19 11.89 11.39 -4.71
N GLY A 20 11.61 10.62 -5.77
CA GLY A 20 10.32 10.64 -6.45
C GLY A 20 9.17 10.20 -5.53
N TYR A 21 9.38 9.13 -4.76
CA TYR A 21 8.37 8.61 -3.86
C TYR A 21 8.16 9.51 -2.64
N LYS A 22 9.23 10.01 -2.00
CA LYS A 22 9.08 10.99 -0.90
C LYS A 22 8.32 12.23 -1.34
N ASN A 23 8.66 12.77 -2.51
CA ASN A 23 7.96 13.93 -3.04
C ASN A 23 6.49 13.61 -3.37
N GLY A 24 6.21 12.40 -3.87
CA GLY A 24 4.85 11.93 -4.09
C GLY A 24 4.03 11.88 -2.80
N ILE A 25 4.58 11.31 -1.73
CA ILE A 25 3.94 11.24 -0.40
C ILE A 25 3.68 12.66 0.14
N GLU A 26 4.67 13.55 0.06
CA GLU A 26 4.57 14.91 0.58
C GLU A 26 3.44 15.74 -0.08
N HIS A 27 3.05 15.40 -1.31
CA HIS A 27 2.00 16.11 -2.05
C HIS A 27 0.71 15.29 -2.24
N ALA A 28 0.63 14.10 -1.67
CA ALA A 28 -0.52 13.24 -1.83
C ALA A 28 -1.65 13.61 -0.86
N ASP A 29 -2.87 13.64 -1.36
CA ASP A 29 -4.07 13.76 -0.51
C ASP A 29 -4.40 12.41 0.16
N LYS A 30 -4.10 11.31 -0.55
CA LYS A 30 -4.41 9.95 -0.10
C LYS A 30 -3.28 8.99 -0.43
N MET A 31 -3.06 8.02 0.45
CA MET A 31 -2.14 6.90 0.22
C MET A 31 -2.80 5.58 0.59
N VAL A 32 -2.67 4.58 -0.27
CA VAL A 32 -3.19 3.24 -0.03
C VAL A 32 -2.02 2.25 -0.05
N LEU A 33 -1.82 1.54 1.05
CA LEU A 33 -0.82 0.50 1.18
C LEU A 33 -1.48 -0.88 1.17
N PHE A 34 -1.06 -1.73 0.24
CA PHE A 34 -1.52 -3.12 0.16
C PHE A 34 -0.49 -4.04 0.80
N ILE A 35 -0.69 -4.35 2.07
CA ILE A 35 0.22 -5.13 2.90
C ILE A 35 0.03 -6.62 2.56
N THR A 36 1.01 -7.20 1.89
CA THR A 36 1.12 -8.65 1.59
C THR A 36 2.41 -9.23 2.15
N PRO A 37 2.57 -10.56 2.22
CA PRO A 37 3.84 -11.16 2.64
C PRO A 37 5.06 -10.63 1.86
N GLU A 38 4.94 -10.36 0.57
CA GLU A 38 6.02 -9.76 -0.24
C GLU A 38 6.30 -8.30 0.13
N TRP A 39 5.27 -7.54 0.52
CA TRP A 39 5.45 -6.18 1.03
C TRP A 39 6.25 -6.21 2.34
N MET A 40 5.91 -7.13 3.24
CA MET A 40 6.60 -7.35 4.51
C MET A 40 8.05 -7.77 4.31
N ALA A 41 8.35 -8.55 3.28
CA ALA A 41 9.70 -8.99 2.96
C ALA A 41 10.56 -7.91 2.25
N SER A 42 9.94 -6.85 1.70
CA SER A 42 10.64 -5.83 0.91
C SER A 42 11.03 -4.64 1.78
N LYS A 43 12.33 -4.45 1.99
CA LYS A 43 12.88 -3.28 2.70
C LYS A 43 12.44 -1.93 2.10
N PHE A 44 12.13 -1.92 0.80
CA PHE A 44 11.70 -0.71 0.10
C PHE A 44 10.25 -0.35 0.41
N CYS A 45 9.38 -1.37 0.45
CA CYS A 45 7.99 -1.22 0.86
C CYS A 45 7.88 -0.73 2.31
N ILE A 46 8.69 -1.29 3.21
CA ILE A 46 8.80 -0.82 4.61
C ILE A 46 9.29 0.63 4.64
N GLN A 47 10.30 0.97 3.85
CA GLN A 47 10.84 2.32 3.78
C GLN A 47 9.81 3.36 3.29
N GLU A 48 8.92 3.00 2.37
CA GLU A 48 7.81 3.86 1.93
C GLU A 48 6.84 4.17 3.08
N PHE A 49 6.54 3.19 3.93
CA PHE A 49 5.75 3.43 5.14
C PHE A 49 6.48 4.35 6.13
N GLU A 50 7.78 4.18 6.32
CA GLU A 50 8.56 5.12 7.16
C GLU A 50 8.50 6.55 6.62
N TRP A 51 8.56 6.76 5.30
CA TRP A 51 8.40 8.10 4.73
C TRP A 51 7.00 8.67 4.92
N LEU A 52 5.96 7.83 4.86
CA LEU A 52 4.60 8.24 5.24
C LEU A 52 4.51 8.64 6.71
N ARG A 53 5.25 8.00 7.62
CA ARG A 53 5.30 8.40 9.03
C ARG A 53 6.01 9.74 9.23
N GLU A 54 7.09 9.94 8.48
CA GLU A 54 8.01 11.08 8.63
C GLU A 54 7.59 12.33 7.85
N THR A 55 6.72 12.21 6.84
CA THR A 55 6.28 13.32 5.97
C THR A 55 5.77 14.53 6.75
N ASN A 56 6.02 15.74 6.23
CA ASN A 56 5.45 16.96 6.84
C ASN A 56 3.98 17.17 6.42
N ASN A 57 3.51 16.44 5.42
CA ASN A 57 2.11 16.43 5.03
C ASN A 57 1.25 15.66 6.05
N LYS A 58 0.71 16.38 7.03
CA LYS A 58 -0.16 15.81 8.07
C LYS A 58 -1.63 15.66 7.63
N ASN A 59 -1.97 16.05 6.41
CA ASN A 59 -3.33 15.96 5.88
C ASN A 59 -3.56 14.70 5.04
N ILE A 60 -2.51 13.92 4.78
CA ILE A 60 -2.62 12.70 4.00
C ILE A 60 -3.53 11.68 4.69
N LYS A 61 -4.57 11.25 3.98
CA LYS A 61 -5.44 10.16 4.44
C LYS A 61 -4.80 8.84 4.01
N ALA A 62 -4.50 7.96 4.95
CA ALA A 62 -3.94 6.65 4.66
C ALA A 62 -4.98 5.53 4.77
N ALA A 63 -4.81 4.49 3.96
CA ALA A 63 -5.54 3.24 4.09
C ALA A 63 -4.59 2.03 3.97
N PHE A 64 -4.73 1.07 4.87
CA PHE A 64 -3.92 -0.14 4.95
C PHE A 64 -4.80 -1.36 4.69
N PHE A 65 -4.50 -2.09 3.62
CA PHE A 65 -5.20 -3.29 3.22
C PHE A 65 -4.31 -4.48 3.53
N VAL A 66 -4.59 -5.17 4.63
CA VAL A 66 -3.79 -6.28 5.16
C VAL A 66 -4.32 -7.59 4.60
N TYR A 67 -3.57 -8.23 3.72
CA TYR A 67 -3.98 -9.45 3.04
C TYR A 67 -3.84 -10.69 3.92
N LYS A 68 -4.51 -11.76 3.48
CA LYS A 68 -4.34 -13.10 4.03
C LYS A 68 -2.84 -13.49 3.99
N ASP A 69 -2.41 -14.23 5.01
CA ASP A 69 -1.07 -14.78 5.17
C ASP A 69 0.03 -13.77 5.54
N VAL A 70 -0.32 -12.50 5.78
CA VAL A 70 0.56 -11.55 6.49
C VAL A 70 0.74 -12.02 7.93
N ASP A 71 2.00 -12.05 8.39
CA ASP A 71 2.32 -12.25 9.79
C ASP A 71 1.90 -11.00 10.59
N VAL A 72 0.79 -11.11 11.30
CA VAL A 72 0.21 -10.00 12.07
C VAL A 72 0.95 -9.72 13.37
N ASP A 73 1.81 -10.64 13.80
CA ASP A 73 2.63 -10.51 15.00
C ASP A 73 4.00 -9.86 14.70
N ASP A 74 4.28 -9.54 13.44
CA ASP A 74 5.50 -8.80 13.06
C ASP A 74 5.48 -7.38 13.65
N PRO A 75 6.58 -6.89 14.25
CA PRO A 75 6.66 -5.56 14.85
C PRO A 75 6.25 -4.40 13.92
N ILE A 76 6.41 -4.54 12.60
CA ILE A 76 5.97 -3.48 11.68
C ILE A 76 4.44 -3.35 11.65
N MET A 77 3.69 -4.43 11.92
CA MET A 77 2.24 -4.39 12.01
C MET A 77 1.77 -3.60 13.23
N ASP A 78 2.48 -3.70 14.35
CA ASP A 78 2.23 -2.85 15.53
C ASP A 78 2.41 -1.37 15.18
N ASP A 79 3.44 -1.03 14.43
CA ASP A 79 3.71 0.34 14.00
C ASP A 79 2.65 0.85 13.01
N ILE A 80 2.20 0.02 12.07
CA ILE A 80 1.08 0.32 11.18
C ILE A 80 -0.20 0.59 11.97
N HIS A 81 -0.53 -0.26 12.95
CA HIS A 81 -1.72 -0.08 13.78
C HIS A 81 -1.65 1.21 14.61
N LYS A 82 -0.52 1.50 15.26
CA LYS A 82 -0.33 2.76 16.01
C LYS A 82 -0.43 3.99 15.13
N TYR A 83 0.18 3.94 13.95
CA TYR A 83 0.07 5.03 12.98
C TYR A 83 -1.39 5.23 12.57
N ALA A 84 -2.08 4.15 12.21
CA ALA A 84 -3.46 4.22 11.75
C ALA A 84 -4.40 4.77 12.82
N GLU A 85 -4.24 4.34 14.08
CA GLU A 85 -5.00 4.87 15.21
C GLU A 85 -4.74 6.38 15.41
N SER A 86 -3.47 6.78 15.40
CA SER A 86 -3.07 8.18 15.65
C SER A 86 -3.52 9.14 14.53
N ASN A 87 -3.67 8.64 13.30
CA ASN A 87 -3.96 9.46 12.12
C ASN A 87 -5.36 9.18 11.54
N GLY A 88 -6.21 8.41 12.23
CA GLY A 88 -7.56 8.07 11.76
C GLY A 88 -7.56 7.34 10.41
N SER A 89 -6.53 6.54 10.14
CA SER A 89 -6.39 5.81 8.87
C SER A 89 -7.30 4.58 8.83
N LEU A 90 -7.77 4.23 7.63
CA LEU A 90 -8.54 3.01 7.42
C LEU A 90 -7.61 1.80 7.49
N VAL A 91 -7.92 0.80 8.33
CA VAL A 91 -7.26 -0.52 8.29
C VAL A 91 -8.31 -1.57 7.97
N MET A 92 -8.05 -2.36 6.93
CA MET A 92 -8.96 -3.40 6.51
C MET A 92 -8.22 -4.71 6.25
N LYS A 93 -8.77 -5.80 6.79
CA LYS A 93 -8.32 -7.16 6.47
C LYS A 93 -8.90 -7.59 5.13
N ALA A 94 -8.05 -7.70 4.12
CA ALA A 94 -8.40 -8.31 2.83
C ALA A 94 -8.28 -9.83 2.96
N ILE A 95 -9.42 -10.53 2.90
CA ILE A 95 -9.52 -11.98 3.11
C ILE A 95 -9.24 -12.76 1.82
N SER A 96 -9.26 -12.08 0.68
CA SER A 96 -9.02 -12.67 -0.64
C SER A 96 -7.61 -13.25 -0.72
N PRO A 97 -7.43 -14.56 -0.99
CA PRO A 97 -6.11 -15.09 -1.31
C PRO A 97 -5.61 -14.45 -2.62
N PRO A 98 -4.30 -14.27 -2.79
CA PRO A 98 -3.72 -13.94 -4.09
C PRO A 98 -3.87 -15.18 -5.01
N GLU A 99 -5.03 -15.36 -5.64
CA GLU A 99 -5.21 -16.35 -6.70
C GLU A 99 -5.13 -15.68 -8.09
N ASP A 100 -4.59 -16.42 -9.06
CA ASP A 100 -4.38 -16.00 -10.44
C ASP A 100 -5.73 -15.66 -11.13
N GLY A 101 -6.14 -14.39 -11.11
CA GLY A 101 -7.40 -13.98 -11.76
C GLY A 101 -7.60 -12.47 -11.80
N LEU A 102 -7.39 -11.87 -12.97
CA LEU A 102 -7.10 -10.45 -13.17
C LEU A 102 -8.32 -9.66 -13.73
N HIS A 103 -9.19 -9.09 -12.88
CA HIS A 103 -10.27 -8.16 -13.34
C HIS A 103 -10.00 -6.69 -13.01
N GLU A 104 -10.41 -5.79 -13.92
CA GLU A 104 -9.97 -4.39 -14.04
C GLU A 104 -10.55 -3.47 -12.95
N ILE A 105 -9.69 -2.63 -12.35
CA ILE A 105 -10.08 -1.45 -11.60
C ILE A 105 -9.45 -0.25 -12.30
N SER A 106 -10.26 0.70 -12.78
CA SER A 106 -9.77 1.99 -13.28
C SER A 106 -9.99 3.07 -12.22
N ILE A 107 -8.94 3.75 -11.80
CA ILE A 107 -9.03 4.98 -10.99
C ILE A 107 -9.05 6.15 -11.99
N ARG A 108 -10.08 7.00 -11.88
CA ARG A 108 -10.28 8.16 -12.77
C ARG A 108 -9.04 9.06 -12.72
N ASP A 109 -8.60 9.54 -13.88
CA ASP A 109 -7.46 10.46 -14.06
C ASP A 109 -6.06 9.90 -13.70
N SER A 110 -5.93 8.58 -13.48
CA SER A 110 -4.63 7.91 -13.44
C SER A 110 -4.24 7.37 -14.82
N LEU A 111 -2.95 7.46 -15.20
CA LEU A 111 -2.39 6.58 -16.24
C LEU A 111 -2.73 5.14 -15.85
N PRO A 112 -3.11 4.24 -16.79
CA PRO A 112 -3.55 2.88 -16.46
C PRO A 112 -2.42 2.07 -15.83
N LEU A 113 -2.23 2.25 -14.53
CA LEU A 113 -1.45 1.41 -13.66
C LEU A 113 -2.36 0.25 -13.31
N SER A 114 -2.33 -0.79 -14.15
CA SER A 114 -3.12 -2.00 -13.96
C SER A 114 -2.56 -2.84 -12.80
N PHE A 115 -2.72 -2.37 -11.57
CA PHE A 115 -2.52 -3.18 -10.38
C PHE A 115 -3.79 -3.98 -10.11
N LYS A 116 -3.79 -5.23 -10.56
CA LYS A 116 -4.92 -6.14 -10.40
C LYS A 116 -4.69 -7.00 -9.16
N ARG A 117 -5.38 -6.69 -8.07
CA ARG A 117 -5.47 -7.54 -6.87
C ARG A 117 -6.93 -7.95 -6.69
N LEU A 118 -7.16 -9.25 -6.50
CA LEU A 118 -8.51 -9.75 -6.23
C LEU A 118 -8.98 -9.21 -4.88
N MET A 119 -10.09 -8.47 -4.92
CA MET A 119 -10.80 -7.99 -3.74
C MET A 119 -12.23 -8.53 -3.78
N ARG A 120 -12.77 -8.89 -2.63
CA ARG A 120 -14.22 -9.09 -2.49
C ARG A 120 -14.92 -7.77 -2.82
N ARG A 121 -16.17 -7.85 -3.28
CA ARG A 121 -16.98 -6.66 -3.57
C ARG A 121 -17.06 -5.70 -2.38
N SER A 122 -17.10 -6.21 -1.14
CA SER A 122 -17.06 -5.39 0.06
C SER A 122 -15.73 -4.64 0.21
N GLU A 123 -14.59 -5.32 0.03
CA GLU A 123 -13.25 -4.74 0.12
C GLU A 123 -13.05 -3.67 -0.98
N TYR A 124 -13.50 -3.96 -2.20
CA TYR A 124 -13.49 -3.00 -3.31
C TYR A 124 -14.35 -1.77 -3.02
N ASN A 125 -15.57 -1.96 -2.51
CA ASN A 125 -16.45 -0.84 -2.18
C ASN A 125 -15.83 0.03 -1.09
N SER A 126 -15.27 -0.55 -0.03
CA SER A 126 -14.57 0.22 1.00
C SER A 126 -13.39 1.01 0.46
N LEU A 127 -12.59 0.42 -0.45
CA LEU A 127 -11.52 1.16 -1.15
C LEU A 127 -12.09 2.30 -1.98
N LYS A 128 -13.14 2.02 -2.76
CA LYS A 128 -13.79 3.01 -3.63
C LYS A 128 -14.35 4.16 -2.80
N ASP A 129 -15.00 3.89 -1.68
CA ASP A 129 -15.57 4.88 -0.79
C ASP A 129 -14.46 5.77 -0.22
N PHE A 130 -13.39 5.17 0.34
CA PHE A 130 -12.20 5.89 0.80
C PHE A 130 -11.60 6.79 -0.30
N LEU A 131 -11.46 6.27 -1.52
CA LEU A 131 -10.91 7.03 -2.65
C LEU A 131 -11.85 8.14 -3.14
N SER A 132 -13.15 8.04 -2.88
CA SER A 132 -14.17 9.01 -3.31
C SER A 132 -14.48 10.09 -2.27
N GLU A 133 -14.05 9.91 -1.01
CA GLU A 133 -14.24 10.90 0.07
C GLU A 133 -13.32 12.13 -0.12
N ASP A 134 -13.87 13.34 -0.24
CA ASP A 134 -13.07 14.58 -0.31
C ASP A 134 -12.21 14.78 0.96
#